data_AF-A0A2M7PST6-F1
#
_entry.id   AF-A0A2M7PST6-F1
#
_cell.length_a   1.000
_cell.length_b   1.000
_cell.length_c   1.000
_cell.angle_alpha   90.00
_cell.angle_beta   90.00
_cell.angle_gamma   90.00
#
_symmetry.space_group_name_H-M   'P 1'
#
loop_
_entity.id
_entity.type
_entity.pdbx_description
1 polymer ?
#
loop_
_entity_poly.entity_id
_entity_poly.type
_entity_poly.pdbx_seq_one_letter_code
_entity_poly.pdbx_strand_id
1 'polypeptide(L)'
;MFKMNKLFLIVVGLVLLTIFSTSCKPKQRSRTTGWEYNNPKNGGFEVAQSDEQITGPGLVLIEGGTFTMGSTSETPFYEWDNSPRKVTVSSFYIDQTEVSNIAYLEYIFWLNRVYGQSYPLVVQNALPDTLVWRDRLAYNEPLVQTYFRHPSYQNYPVVGVSWVQANDFASWRSDRVNEGLLIDAGILDFDPDQVDENNFNTDAYLAGQYEGLVKEGKKDLDPNGTGVRNVRFEDGLLLPNYRLPTEAEWEYAALGLV
;
A
#
# COMPACT_ATOMS: atom_id res chain seq x y z
N MET A 1 1.09 49.75 39.59
CA MET A 1 1.08 50.11 38.16
C MET A 1 2.52 50.43 37.74
N PHE A 2 3.29 49.42 37.33
CA PHE A 2 4.70 49.60 36.96
C PHE A 2 4.79 50.33 35.61
N LYS A 3 5.38 51.54 35.59
CA LYS A 3 5.73 52.24 34.34
C LYS A 3 6.92 51.52 33.71
N MET A 4 6.62 50.62 32.78
CA MET A 4 7.65 49.95 31.98
C MET A 4 8.26 50.96 31.00
N ASN A 5 9.58 51.13 31.07
CA ASN A 5 10.30 52.13 30.27
C ASN A 5 10.28 51.74 28.79
N LYS A 6 9.92 52.65 27.87
CA LYS A 6 9.84 52.36 26.42
C LYS A 6 11.15 51.78 25.86
N LEU A 7 12.29 52.19 26.42
CA LEU A 7 13.61 51.66 26.08
C LEU A 7 13.76 50.16 26.41
N PHE A 8 13.17 49.69 27.51
CA PHE A 8 13.24 48.29 27.94
C PHE A 8 12.42 47.38 26.99
N LEU A 9 11.26 47.85 26.54
CA LEU A 9 10.44 47.15 25.54
C LEU A 9 11.15 47.04 24.18
N ILE A 10 11.88 48.08 23.77
CA ILE A 10 12.64 48.07 22.50
C ILE A 10 13.83 47.10 22.60
N VAL A 11 14.55 47.07 23.72
CA VAL A 11 15.69 46.16 23.93
C VAL A 11 15.22 44.70 24.00
N VAL A 12 14.12 44.42 24.71
CA VAL A 12 13.53 43.07 24.74
C VAL A 12 13.04 42.64 23.36
N GLY A 13 12.44 43.55 22.58
CA GLY A 13 12.05 43.29 21.20
C GLY A 13 13.23 42.97 20.26
N LEU A 14 14.35 43.68 20.41
CA LEU A 14 15.58 43.44 19.63
C LEU A 14 16.24 42.10 19.98
N VAL A 15 16.27 41.73 21.27
CA VAL A 15 16.79 40.44 21.72
C VAL A 15 15.92 39.29 21.22
N LEU A 16 14.59 39.42 21.28
CA LEU A 16 13.66 38.46 20.69
C LEU A 16 13.87 38.32 19.17
N LEU A 17 14.09 39.42 18.45
CA LEU A 17 14.35 39.37 17.00
C LEU A 17 15.66 38.64 16.66
N THR A 18 16.70 38.79 17.48
CA THR A 18 17.97 38.08 17.28
C THR A 18 17.85 36.58 17.53
N ILE A 19 17.01 36.15 18.48
CA ILE A 19 16.80 34.72 18.79
C ILE A 19 16.05 34.00 17.65
N PHE A 20 15.17 34.71 16.92
CA PHE A 20 14.49 34.15 15.75
C PHE A 20 15.39 34.00 14.50
N SER A 21 16.54 34.68 14.46
CA SER A 21 17.43 34.69 13.27
C SER A 21 18.42 33.52 13.16
N THR A 22 18.54 32.67 14.19
CA THR A 22 19.52 31.57 14.22
C THR A 22 18.93 30.19 13.94
N SER A 23 17.67 30.07 13.54
CA SER A 23 17.05 28.76 13.22
C SER A 23 17.32 28.33 11.76
N CYS A 24 18.59 28.23 11.38
CA CYS A 24 18.95 27.48 10.18
C CYS A 24 19.09 26.00 10.55
N LYS A 25 18.10 25.17 10.16
CA LYS A 25 18.25 23.71 10.24
C LYS A 25 19.51 23.30 9.45
N PRO A 26 20.43 22.52 10.03
CA PRO A 26 21.61 22.07 9.30
C PRO A 26 21.16 21.22 8.10
N LYS A 27 21.65 21.58 6.91
CA LYS A 27 21.40 20.79 5.70
C LYS A 27 22.02 19.41 5.88
N GLN A 28 21.26 18.38 5.55
CA GLN A 28 21.76 17.01 5.62
C GLN A 28 22.90 16.82 4.62
N ARG A 29 23.99 16.23 5.10
CA ARG A 29 25.18 15.92 4.32
C ARG A 29 25.42 14.43 4.32
N SER A 30 25.93 13.94 3.20
CA SER A 30 26.37 12.57 3.07
C SER A 30 27.51 12.28 4.02
N ARG A 31 27.34 11.24 4.84
CA ARG A 31 28.40 10.74 5.72
C ARG A 31 29.56 10.13 4.93
N THR A 32 29.28 9.52 3.79
CA THR A 32 30.28 8.82 2.97
C THR A 32 31.05 9.79 2.09
N THR A 33 30.36 10.74 1.44
CA THR A 33 30.98 11.62 0.42
C THR A 33 31.16 13.06 0.90
N GLY A 34 30.50 13.48 1.98
CA GLY A 34 30.55 14.85 2.49
C GLY A 34 29.69 15.87 1.72
N TRP A 35 29.09 15.47 0.60
CA TRP A 35 28.24 16.33 -0.24
C TRP A 35 26.89 16.62 0.41
N GLU A 36 26.32 17.80 0.15
CA GLU A 36 24.97 18.17 0.63
C GLU A 36 23.89 17.43 -0.15
N TYR A 37 22.84 16.98 0.54
CA TYR A 37 21.64 16.44 -0.11
C TYR A 37 20.69 17.57 -0.53
N ASN A 38 19.81 17.31 -1.51
CA ASN A 38 18.71 18.20 -1.93
C ASN A 38 19.17 19.59 -2.39
N ASN A 39 20.31 19.69 -3.08
CA ASN A 39 20.83 20.97 -3.56
C ASN A 39 20.90 21.00 -5.10
N PRO A 40 20.10 21.84 -5.79
CA PRO A 40 20.13 21.92 -7.24
C PRO A 40 21.50 22.27 -7.84
N LYS A 41 22.35 22.97 -7.08
CA LYS A 41 23.67 23.39 -7.56
C LYS A 41 24.70 22.26 -7.60
N ASN A 42 24.46 21.15 -6.91
CA ASN A 42 25.43 20.05 -6.80
C ASN A 42 25.01 18.78 -7.57
N GLY A 43 24.17 18.96 -8.60
CA GLY A 43 23.65 17.86 -9.42
C GLY A 43 22.30 17.35 -8.96
N GLY A 44 21.64 18.00 -7.99
CA GLY A 44 20.22 17.77 -7.72
C GLY A 44 19.90 16.43 -7.07
N PHE A 45 20.87 15.75 -6.44
CA PHE A 45 20.60 14.47 -5.79
C PHE A 45 19.60 14.64 -4.64
N GLU A 46 18.44 14.01 -4.80
CA GLU A 46 17.34 14.11 -3.86
C GLU A 46 17.32 12.93 -2.89
N VAL A 47 17.08 13.24 -1.62
CA VAL A 47 16.80 12.25 -0.59
C VAL A 47 15.50 12.69 0.09
N ALA A 48 14.46 11.87 -0.05
CA ALA A 48 13.24 12.06 0.70
C ALA A 48 13.53 11.87 2.19
N GLN A 49 13.00 12.78 3.02
CA GLN A 49 12.99 12.54 4.45
C GLN A 49 11.84 11.59 4.73
N SER A 50 12.18 10.35 5.08
CA SER A 50 11.17 9.38 5.51
C SER A 50 10.74 9.73 6.93
N ASP A 51 9.55 10.29 7.07
CA ASP A 51 8.74 10.00 8.25
C ASP A 51 8.32 8.52 8.17
N GLU A 52 7.89 7.92 9.28
CA GLU A 52 7.58 6.48 9.37
C GLU A 52 6.79 5.97 8.15
N GLN A 53 7.08 4.73 7.72
CA GLN A 53 6.44 4.14 6.55
C GLN A 53 4.91 4.20 6.70
N ILE A 54 4.25 4.88 5.76
CA ILE A 54 2.79 4.91 5.70
C ILE A 54 2.27 3.47 5.57
N THR A 55 1.35 3.10 6.45
CA THR A 55 0.73 1.77 6.41
C THR A 55 -0.45 1.80 5.44
N GLY A 56 -0.51 0.82 4.54
CA GLY A 56 -1.66 0.62 3.67
C GLY A 56 -2.95 0.37 4.48
N PRO A 57 -4.13 0.62 3.90
CA PRO A 57 -5.40 0.46 4.60
C PRO A 57 -5.64 -1.00 4.99
N GLY A 58 -5.99 -1.24 6.26
CA GLY A 58 -6.32 -2.57 6.79
C GLY A 58 -5.13 -3.49 7.08
N LEU A 59 -3.89 -2.99 6.90
CA LEU A 59 -2.67 -3.74 7.17
C LEU A 59 -2.21 -3.58 8.62
N VAL A 60 -1.65 -4.66 9.17
CA VAL A 60 -1.02 -4.70 10.49
C VAL A 60 0.44 -5.14 10.33
N LEU A 61 1.35 -4.48 11.06
CA LEU A 61 2.76 -4.85 11.11
C LEU A 61 2.96 -6.10 11.97
N ILE A 62 3.61 -7.11 11.40
CA ILE A 62 4.13 -8.28 12.08
C ILE A 62 5.64 -8.12 12.20
N GLU A 63 6.14 -8.10 13.43
CA GLU A 63 7.59 -8.03 13.70
C GLU A 63 8.26 -9.35 13.31
N GLY A 64 9.39 -9.26 12.62
CA GLY A 64 10.14 -10.42 12.17
C GLY A 64 10.75 -11.20 13.35
N GLY A 65 10.81 -12.51 13.19
CA GLY A 65 11.31 -13.41 14.22
C GLY A 65 11.58 -14.80 13.69
N THR A 66 11.90 -15.70 14.62
CA THR A 66 12.19 -17.11 14.31
C THR A 66 11.18 -17.99 15.01
N PHE A 67 10.59 -18.93 14.28
CA PHE A 67 9.64 -19.89 14.83
C PHE A 67 9.90 -21.30 14.30
N THR A 68 9.33 -22.30 14.98
CA THR A 68 9.34 -23.68 14.49
C THR A 68 8.06 -23.92 13.71
N MET A 69 8.20 -24.04 12.39
CA MET A 69 7.12 -24.32 11.44
C MET A 69 6.76 -25.81 11.46
N GLY A 70 5.46 -26.12 11.35
CA GLY A 70 4.91 -27.48 11.37
C GLY A 70 4.38 -27.95 12.73
N SER A 71 3.66 -29.09 12.72
CA SER A 71 3.05 -29.63 13.94
C SER A 71 4.12 -30.10 14.93
N THR A 72 4.14 -29.51 16.12
CA THR A 72 4.88 -30.02 17.28
C THR A 72 4.00 -30.88 18.19
N SER A 73 2.69 -30.96 17.90
CA SER A 73 1.71 -31.68 18.70
C SER A 73 1.50 -33.10 18.17
N GLU A 74 1.52 -34.08 19.07
CA GLU A 74 1.18 -35.46 18.75
C GLU A 74 -0.32 -35.56 18.42
N THR A 75 -0.65 -35.84 17.17
CA THR A 75 -2.00 -36.26 16.79
C THR A 75 -2.19 -37.73 17.19
N PRO A 76 -3.39 -38.15 17.65
CA PRO A 76 -3.65 -39.54 18.04
C PRO A 76 -3.39 -40.57 16.93
N PHE A 77 -3.35 -40.12 15.67
CA PHE A 77 -3.16 -40.96 14.50
C PHE A 77 -1.70 -41.05 14.02
N TYR A 78 -0.74 -40.34 14.66
CA TYR A 78 0.68 -40.32 14.29
C TYR A 78 0.96 -40.15 12.78
N GLU A 79 0.03 -39.53 12.04
CA GLU A 79 0.23 -39.14 10.65
C GLU A 79 0.87 -37.75 10.67
N TRP A 80 2.18 -37.72 10.42
CA TRP A 80 2.95 -36.48 10.31
C TRP A 80 3.23 -36.21 8.83
N ASP A 81 2.44 -35.33 8.22
CA ASP A 81 2.71 -34.85 6.85
C ASP A 81 3.77 -33.73 6.80
N ASN A 82 4.23 -33.23 7.96
CA ASN A 82 5.20 -32.14 8.05
C ASN A 82 6.27 -32.41 9.13
N SER A 83 7.54 -32.16 8.78
CA SER A 83 8.69 -32.28 9.70
C SER A 83 9.03 -30.90 10.28
N PRO A 84 9.11 -30.75 11.60
CA PRO A 84 9.30 -29.44 12.22
C PRO A 84 10.65 -28.82 11.84
N ARG A 85 10.62 -27.61 11.30
CA ARG A 85 11.83 -26.86 10.89
C ARG A 85 11.81 -25.44 11.45
N LYS A 86 12.98 -24.91 11.83
CA LYS A 86 13.10 -23.51 12.23
C LYS A 86 13.15 -22.61 11.01
N VAL A 87 12.25 -21.64 10.94
CA VAL A 87 12.17 -20.65 9.87
C VAL A 87 12.29 -19.25 10.47
N THR A 88 13.05 -18.39 9.80
CA THR A 88 13.15 -16.96 10.11
C THR A 88 12.30 -16.19 9.12
N VAL A 89 11.43 -15.34 9.62
CA VAL A 89 10.55 -14.47 8.81
C VAL A 89 10.94 -13.02 9.08
N SER A 90 11.14 -12.24 8.03
CA SER A 90 11.39 -10.78 8.13
C SER A 90 10.13 -10.06 8.59
N SER A 91 10.23 -8.84 9.12
CA SER A 91 9.03 -8.04 9.43
C SER A 91 8.25 -7.74 8.15
N PHE A 92 6.93 -7.88 8.19
CA PHE A 92 6.05 -7.65 7.05
C PHE A 92 4.69 -7.13 7.50
N TYR A 93 3.91 -6.64 6.55
CA TYR A 93 2.53 -6.22 6.79
C TYR A 93 1.58 -7.28 6.23
N ILE A 94 0.50 -7.56 6.97
CA ILE A 94 -0.56 -8.49 6.54
C ILE A 94 -1.93 -7.87 6.81
N ASP A 95 -2.93 -8.24 6.02
CA ASP A 95 -4.31 -7.83 6.30
C ASP A 95 -4.77 -8.38 7.65
N GLN A 96 -5.47 -7.54 8.41
CA GLN A 96 -6.02 -7.93 9.71
C GLN A 96 -7.10 -9.02 9.59
N THR A 97 -7.86 -9.01 8.49
CA THR A 97 -8.97 -9.92 8.22
C THR A 97 -8.84 -10.50 6.82
N GLU A 98 -9.52 -11.62 6.56
CA GLU A 98 -9.65 -12.12 5.19
C GLU A 98 -10.33 -11.09 4.29
N VAL A 99 -10.11 -11.23 2.98
CA VAL A 99 -10.78 -10.41 1.97
C VAL A 99 -12.29 -10.66 2.03
N SER A 100 -13.05 -9.61 2.31
CA SER A 100 -14.50 -9.66 2.41
C SER A 100 -15.17 -9.69 1.03
N ASN A 101 -16.41 -10.19 0.98
CA ASN A 101 -17.22 -10.16 -0.23
C ASN A 101 -17.38 -8.74 -0.79
N ILE A 102 -17.53 -7.72 0.07
CA ILE A 102 -17.65 -6.32 -0.37
C ILE A 102 -16.37 -5.81 -1.05
N ALA A 103 -15.18 -6.13 -0.50
CA ALA A 103 -13.91 -5.75 -1.11
C ALA A 103 -13.71 -6.43 -2.48
N TYR A 104 -14.11 -7.70 -2.61
CA TYR A 104 -14.05 -8.39 -3.89
C TYR A 104 -15.09 -7.88 -4.89
N LEU A 105 -16.28 -7.47 -4.42
CA LEU A 105 -17.29 -6.82 -5.28
C LEU A 105 -16.80 -5.45 -5.79
N GLU A 106 -16.05 -4.69 -4.99
CA GLU A 106 -15.40 -3.45 -5.43
C GLU A 106 -14.43 -3.72 -6.59
N TYR A 107 -13.63 -4.77 -6.49
CA TYR A 107 -12.74 -5.23 -7.55
C TYR A 107 -13.51 -5.58 -8.83
N ILE A 108 -14.57 -6.39 -8.73
CA ILE A 108 -15.40 -6.75 -9.89
C ILE A 108 -16.07 -5.52 -10.51
N PHE A 109 -16.54 -4.58 -9.68
CA PHE A 109 -17.12 -3.33 -10.14
C PHE A 109 -16.10 -2.50 -10.93
N TRP A 110 -14.87 -2.38 -10.42
CA TRP A 110 -13.79 -1.68 -11.11
C TRP A 110 -13.43 -2.35 -12.44
N LEU A 111 -13.29 -3.67 -12.47
CA LEU A 111 -13.02 -4.41 -13.71
C LEU A 111 -14.12 -4.21 -14.75
N ASN A 112 -15.38 -4.24 -14.33
CA ASN A 112 -16.50 -4.02 -15.24
C ASN A 112 -16.51 -2.59 -15.80
N ARG A 113 -16.13 -1.59 -14.99
CA ARG A 113 -16.02 -0.19 -15.44
C ARG A 113 -14.90 -0.03 -16.47
N VAL A 114 -13.72 -0.58 -16.20
CA VAL A 114 -12.50 -0.35 -17.02
C VAL A 114 -12.44 -1.24 -18.25
N TYR A 115 -12.81 -2.51 -18.12
CA TYR A 115 -12.65 -3.54 -19.16
C TYR A 115 -13.98 -4.13 -19.67
N GLY A 116 -15.12 -3.81 -19.05
CA GLY A 116 -16.39 -4.48 -19.35
C GLY A 116 -16.88 -4.32 -20.80
N GLN A 117 -16.51 -3.22 -21.47
CA GLN A 117 -16.89 -2.98 -22.86
C GLN A 117 -15.96 -3.71 -23.85
N SER A 118 -14.65 -3.60 -23.65
CA SER A 118 -13.64 -4.12 -24.59
C SER A 118 -13.26 -5.58 -24.34
N TYR A 119 -13.11 -5.96 -23.07
CA TYR A 119 -12.63 -7.28 -22.64
C TYR A 119 -13.54 -7.92 -21.58
N PRO A 120 -14.80 -8.27 -21.93
CA PRO A 120 -15.75 -8.86 -20.98
C PRO A 120 -15.29 -10.19 -20.38
N LEU A 121 -14.39 -10.92 -21.06
CA LEU A 121 -13.81 -12.17 -20.55
C LEU A 121 -12.96 -11.95 -19.30
N VAL A 122 -12.28 -10.80 -19.17
CA VAL A 122 -11.49 -10.47 -17.98
C VAL A 122 -12.39 -10.42 -16.75
N VAL A 123 -13.55 -9.76 -16.88
CA VAL A 123 -14.55 -9.66 -15.82
C VAL A 123 -15.14 -11.03 -15.48
N GLN A 124 -15.49 -11.82 -16.50
CA GLN A 124 -16.05 -13.16 -16.28
C GLN A 124 -15.07 -14.10 -15.58
N ASN A 125 -13.79 -14.07 -15.97
CA ASN A 125 -12.74 -14.89 -15.37
C ASN A 125 -12.41 -14.47 -13.93
N ALA A 126 -12.70 -13.21 -13.56
CA ALA A 126 -12.51 -12.74 -12.18
C ALA A 126 -13.66 -13.14 -11.24
N LEU A 127 -14.82 -13.57 -11.74
CA LEU A 127 -15.95 -13.95 -10.88
C LEU A 127 -15.64 -15.24 -10.08
N PRO A 128 -16.03 -15.29 -8.79
CA PRO A 128 -15.83 -16.48 -7.98
C PRO A 128 -16.79 -17.60 -8.35
N ASP A 129 -16.37 -18.85 -8.15
CA ASP A 129 -17.22 -20.01 -8.34
C ASP A 129 -18.23 -20.15 -7.19
N THR A 130 -19.47 -19.76 -7.47
CA THR A 130 -20.59 -19.88 -6.52
C THR A 130 -21.05 -21.33 -6.27
N LEU A 131 -20.66 -22.29 -7.14
CA LEU A 131 -21.08 -23.69 -7.03
C LEU A 131 -20.33 -24.45 -5.94
N VAL A 132 -19.28 -23.87 -5.35
CA VAL A 132 -18.54 -24.43 -4.22
C VAL A 132 -19.44 -24.79 -3.02
N TRP A 133 -20.57 -24.12 -2.88
CA TRP A 133 -21.54 -24.40 -1.81
C TRP A 133 -22.38 -25.64 -2.06
N ARG A 134 -22.44 -26.16 -3.29
CA ARG A 134 -23.23 -27.34 -3.64
C ARG A 134 -22.55 -28.60 -3.14
N ASP A 135 -23.25 -29.32 -2.28
CA ASP A 135 -22.90 -30.68 -1.90
C ASP A 135 -24.13 -31.59 -2.05
N ARG A 136 -23.91 -32.86 -2.38
CA ARG A 136 -24.98 -33.84 -2.64
C ARG A 136 -25.84 -34.11 -1.42
N LEU A 137 -25.28 -33.95 -0.22
CA LEU A 137 -25.94 -34.27 1.05
C LEU A 137 -26.34 -33.02 1.85
N ALA A 138 -25.97 -31.82 1.42
CA ALA A 138 -26.24 -30.57 2.13
C ALA A 138 -27.29 -29.70 1.40
N TYR A 139 -28.17 -29.06 2.17
CA TYR A 139 -29.14 -28.10 1.64
C TYR A 139 -28.56 -26.67 1.64
N ASN A 140 -27.62 -26.42 0.73
CA ASN A 140 -26.89 -25.14 0.63
C ASN A 140 -27.27 -24.30 -0.60
N GLU A 141 -28.32 -24.69 -1.35
CA GLU A 141 -28.78 -23.95 -2.54
C GLU A 141 -29.02 -22.44 -2.31
N PRO A 142 -29.52 -21.98 -1.14
CA PRO A 142 -29.64 -20.54 -0.90
C PRO A 142 -28.28 -19.81 -0.93
N LEU A 143 -27.21 -20.43 -0.43
CA LEU A 143 -25.87 -19.82 -0.37
C LEU A 143 -25.26 -19.63 -1.76
N VAL A 144 -25.53 -20.54 -2.69
CA VAL A 144 -25.09 -20.44 -4.09
C VAL A 144 -25.53 -19.11 -4.71
N GLN A 145 -26.74 -18.66 -4.40
CA GLN A 145 -27.31 -17.44 -4.98
C GLN A 145 -27.00 -16.19 -4.14
N THR A 146 -26.99 -16.34 -2.82
CA THR A 146 -26.97 -15.19 -1.90
C THR A 146 -25.60 -14.86 -1.35
N TYR A 147 -24.69 -15.82 -1.15
CA TYR A 147 -23.46 -15.60 -0.39
C TYR A 147 -22.60 -14.47 -0.94
N PHE A 148 -22.33 -14.47 -2.24
CA PHE A 148 -21.48 -13.44 -2.86
C PHE A 148 -22.22 -12.12 -3.16
N ARG A 149 -23.55 -12.14 -3.26
CA ARG A 149 -24.34 -11.00 -3.80
C ARG A 149 -25.19 -10.28 -2.76
N HIS A 150 -25.64 -10.97 -1.73
CA HIS A 150 -26.62 -10.43 -0.80
C HIS A 150 -25.95 -9.55 0.26
N PRO A 151 -26.52 -8.38 0.62
CA PRO A 151 -25.94 -7.46 1.60
C PRO A 151 -25.61 -8.09 2.95
N SER A 152 -26.40 -9.07 3.41
CA SER A 152 -26.14 -9.77 4.69
C SER A 152 -24.78 -10.48 4.75
N TYR A 153 -24.20 -10.84 3.60
CA TYR A 153 -22.93 -11.54 3.53
C TYR A 153 -21.75 -10.65 3.12
N GLN A 154 -21.93 -9.33 3.03
CA GLN A 154 -20.89 -8.40 2.55
C GLN A 154 -19.58 -8.46 3.35
N ASN A 155 -19.67 -8.63 4.67
CA ASN A 155 -18.50 -8.67 5.56
C ASN A 155 -17.94 -10.08 5.78
N TYR A 156 -18.48 -11.09 5.10
CA TYR A 156 -17.99 -12.45 5.17
C TYR A 156 -16.83 -12.64 4.18
N PRO A 157 -15.90 -13.59 4.42
CA PRO A 157 -14.79 -13.84 3.53
C PRO A 157 -15.30 -14.29 2.15
N VAL A 158 -14.61 -13.86 1.10
CA VAL A 158 -14.88 -14.35 -0.26
C VAL A 158 -14.49 -15.83 -0.38
N VAL A 159 -15.36 -16.62 -1.01
CA VAL A 159 -15.18 -18.07 -1.18
C VAL A 159 -15.39 -18.42 -2.66
N GLY A 160 -14.71 -19.46 -3.14
CA GLY A 160 -14.77 -19.88 -4.54
C GLY A 160 -13.79 -19.13 -5.44
N VAL A 161 -12.73 -18.54 -4.87
CA VAL A 161 -11.65 -17.89 -5.60
C VAL A 161 -10.47 -18.83 -5.77
N SER A 162 -9.87 -18.83 -6.96
CA SER A 162 -8.64 -19.53 -7.28
C SER A 162 -7.41 -18.73 -6.83
N TRP A 163 -6.25 -19.39 -6.74
CA TRP A 163 -4.98 -18.74 -6.43
C TRP A 163 -4.62 -17.62 -7.44
N VAL A 164 -4.90 -17.85 -8.72
CA VAL A 164 -4.66 -16.86 -9.78
C VAL A 164 -5.54 -15.62 -9.58
N GLN A 165 -6.84 -15.81 -9.34
CA GLN A 165 -7.76 -14.71 -9.06
C GLN A 165 -7.36 -13.91 -7.81
N ALA A 166 -6.89 -14.59 -6.77
CA ALA A 166 -6.42 -13.95 -5.55
C ALA A 166 -5.13 -13.12 -5.78
N ASN A 167 -4.22 -13.60 -6.63
CA ASN A 167 -3.04 -12.84 -7.03
C ASN A 167 -3.41 -11.60 -7.86
N ASP A 168 -4.32 -11.75 -8.83
CA ASP A 168 -4.79 -10.64 -9.66
C ASP A 168 -5.48 -9.56 -8.81
N PHE A 169 -6.26 -9.97 -7.80
CA PHE A 169 -6.85 -9.05 -6.82
C PHE A 169 -5.78 -8.28 -6.02
N ALA A 170 -4.69 -8.95 -5.61
CA ALA A 170 -3.59 -8.30 -4.91
C ALA A 170 -2.84 -7.29 -5.80
N SER A 171 -2.62 -7.62 -7.07
CA SER A 171 -2.06 -6.69 -8.05
C SER A 171 -2.96 -5.47 -8.25
N TRP A 172 -4.26 -5.68 -8.48
CA TRP A 172 -5.24 -4.59 -8.60
C TRP A 172 -5.26 -3.70 -7.35
N ARG A 173 -5.26 -4.28 -6.15
CA ARG A 173 -5.23 -3.52 -4.89
C ARG A 173 -3.96 -2.66 -4.79
N SER A 174 -2.82 -3.18 -5.24
CA SER A 174 -1.55 -2.43 -5.29
C SER A 174 -1.71 -1.16 -6.11
N ASP A 175 -2.24 -1.30 -7.32
CA ASP A 175 -2.44 -0.18 -8.23
C ASP A 175 -3.44 0.82 -7.66
N ARG A 176 -4.58 0.36 -7.12
CA ARG A 176 -5.60 1.25 -6.54
C ARG A 176 -5.13 2.02 -5.32
N VAL A 177 -4.38 1.38 -4.43
CA VAL A 177 -3.85 2.06 -3.23
C VAL A 177 -2.79 3.09 -3.63
N ASN A 178 -1.88 2.73 -4.54
CA ASN A 178 -0.85 3.64 -5.02
C ASN A 178 -1.44 4.82 -5.80
N GLU A 179 -2.46 4.59 -6.63
CA GLU A 179 -3.22 5.64 -7.30
C GLU A 179 -3.85 6.61 -6.30
N GLY A 180 -4.49 6.07 -5.25
CA GLY A 180 -5.07 6.86 -4.16
C GLY A 180 -4.04 7.72 -3.45
N LEU A 181 -2.86 7.16 -3.14
CA LEU A 181 -1.76 7.90 -2.50
C LEU A 181 -1.23 9.04 -3.39
N LEU A 182 -1.14 8.84 -4.71
CA LEU A 182 -0.74 9.89 -5.65
C LEU A 182 -1.79 11.00 -5.77
N ILE A 183 -3.07 10.65 -5.72
CA ILE A 183 -4.18 11.61 -5.73
C ILE A 183 -4.20 12.42 -4.43
N ASP A 184 -4.08 11.76 -3.28
CA ASP A 184 -4.06 12.39 -1.96
C ASP A 184 -2.86 13.34 -1.80
N ALA A 185 -1.72 12.98 -2.41
CA ALA A 185 -0.54 13.83 -2.48
C ALA A 185 -0.65 14.98 -3.51
N GLY A 186 -1.72 15.03 -4.31
CA GLY A 186 -2.00 16.08 -5.28
C GLY A 186 -1.18 16.01 -6.57
N ILE A 187 -0.58 14.85 -6.87
CA ILE A 187 0.24 14.65 -8.08
C ILE A 187 -0.64 14.29 -9.27
N LEU A 188 -1.60 13.39 -9.04
CA LEU A 188 -2.60 12.99 -10.02
C LEU A 188 -3.97 13.55 -9.61
N ASP A 189 -4.79 13.90 -10.58
CA ASP A 189 -6.22 14.14 -10.36
C ASP A 189 -7.01 12.84 -10.60
N PHE A 190 -8.15 12.71 -9.92
CA PHE A 190 -9.04 11.56 -10.07
C PHE A 190 -9.66 11.53 -11.48
N ASP A 191 -9.40 10.44 -12.21
CA ASP A 191 -9.96 10.22 -13.54
C ASP A 191 -11.12 9.20 -13.52
N PRO A 192 -12.38 9.65 -13.72
CA PRO A 192 -13.52 8.74 -13.81
C PRO A 192 -13.57 7.94 -15.12
N ASP A 193 -12.87 8.37 -16.17
CA ASP A 193 -12.99 7.89 -17.54
C ASP A 193 -11.89 6.89 -17.94
N GLN A 194 -11.23 6.25 -16.95
CA GLN A 194 -10.25 5.19 -17.16
C GLN A 194 -10.85 3.98 -17.90
N VAL A 195 -10.27 3.64 -19.05
CA VAL A 195 -10.68 2.51 -19.90
C VAL A 195 -9.45 1.78 -20.44
N ASP A 196 -9.50 0.45 -20.46
CA ASP A 196 -8.48 -0.44 -21.03
C ASP A 196 -7.05 -0.11 -20.57
N GLU A 197 -6.15 0.20 -21.52
CA GLU A 197 -4.73 0.50 -21.28
C GLU A 197 -4.52 1.86 -20.59
N ASN A 198 -5.52 2.75 -20.61
CA ASN A 198 -5.45 4.07 -20.00
C ASN A 198 -5.79 4.06 -18.49
N ASN A 199 -5.74 2.90 -17.85
CA ASN A 199 -5.89 2.79 -16.40
C ASN A 199 -4.54 2.95 -15.69
N PHE A 200 -4.60 3.28 -14.41
CA PHE A 200 -3.41 3.41 -13.60
C PHE A 200 -2.78 2.03 -13.32
N ASN A 201 -1.48 1.92 -13.60
CA ASN A 201 -0.64 0.79 -13.22
C ASN A 201 0.66 1.33 -12.59
N THR A 202 1.02 0.81 -11.41
CA THR A 202 2.17 1.28 -10.63
C THR A 202 3.48 1.12 -11.41
N ASP A 203 3.69 -0.04 -12.04
CA ASP A 203 4.92 -0.33 -12.79
C ASP A 203 5.01 0.52 -14.06
N ALA A 204 3.89 0.71 -14.76
CA ALA A 204 3.84 1.58 -15.94
C ALA A 204 4.09 3.06 -15.58
N TYR A 205 3.55 3.52 -14.45
CA TYR A 205 3.80 4.86 -13.93
C TYR A 205 5.28 5.08 -13.57
N LEU A 206 5.89 4.12 -12.84
CA LEU A 206 7.30 4.16 -12.48
C LEU A 206 8.23 4.08 -13.71
N ALA A 207 7.82 3.36 -14.75
CA ALA A 207 8.52 3.31 -16.03
C ALA A 207 8.34 4.57 -16.89
N GLY A 208 7.46 5.51 -16.49
CA GLY A 208 7.12 6.71 -17.26
C GLY A 208 6.30 6.42 -18.52
N GLN A 209 5.64 5.26 -18.59
CA GLN A 209 4.76 4.87 -19.69
C GLN A 209 3.31 5.32 -19.49
N TYR A 210 2.93 5.64 -18.24
CA TYR A 210 1.62 6.16 -17.88
C TYR A 210 1.71 7.64 -17.50
N GLU A 211 1.08 8.49 -18.30
CA GLU A 211 0.89 9.91 -18.02
C GLU A 211 -0.63 10.13 -17.84
N GLY A 212 -1.13 9.90 -16.62
CA GLY A 212 -2.52 10.18 -16.26
C GLY A 212 -2.83 11.68 -16.25
N LEU A 213 -3.97 12.07 -15.66
CA LEU A 213 -4.30 13.49 -15.46
C LEU A 213 -3.38 14.09 -14.38
N VAL A 214 -2.25 14.65 -14.80
CA VAL A 214 -1.27 15.29 -13.90
C VAL A 214 -1.77 16.65 -13.46
N LYS A 215 -1.86 16.87 -12.14
CA LYS A 215 -2.23 18.15 -11.54
C LYS A 215 -1.01 19.04 -11.35
N GLU A 216 -0.11 18.61 -10.47
CA GLU A 216 1.19 19.23 -10.23
C GLU A 216 2.23 18.11 -10.09
N GLY A 217 3.19 18.05 -11.00
CA GLY A 217 4.29 17.10 -10.84
C GLY A 217 5.21 17.51 -9.69
N LYS A 218 5.98 16.55 -9.17
CA LYS A 218 6.94 16.82 -8.10
C LYS A 218 8.06 17.72 -8.62
N LYS A 219 8.50 18.70 -7.82
CA LYS A 219 9.61 19.56 -8.19
C LYS A 219 10.89 18.73 -8.42
N ASP A 220 11.52 18.95 -9.56
CA ASP A 220 12.82 18.36 -9.89
C ASP A 220 13.95 19.31 -9.45
N LEU A 221 14.92 18.78 -8.72
CA LEU A 221 16.12 19.49 -8.32
C LEU A 221 17.27 19.30 -9.32
N ASP A 222 17.12 18.49 -10.38
CA ASP A 222 18.12 18.39 -11.44
C ASP A 222 18.30 19.75 -12.16
N PRO A 223 19.52 20.32 -12.19
CA PRO A 223 19.79 21.57 -12.88
C PRO A 223 19.57 21.53 -14.41
N ASN A 224 19.52 20.35 -15.03
CA ASN A 224 19.22 20.19 -16.46
C ASN A 224 17.77 19.82 -16.76
N GLY A 225 16.95 19.57 -15.74
CA GLY A 225 15.56 19.14 -15.87
C GLY A 225 14.60 20.26 -16.26
N THR A 226 13.37 19.88 -16.60
CA THR A 226 12.23 20.79 -16.85
C THR A 226 11.70 21.45 -15.57
N GLY A 227 12.27 21.12 -14.41
CA GLY A 227 11.89 21.61 -13.10
C GLY A 227 10.76 20.82 -12.43
N VAL A 228 10.17 19.86 -13.14
CA VAL A 228 9.09 18.99 -12.67
C VAL A 228 9.37 17.56 -13.13
N ARG A 229 9.15 16.58 -12.26
CA ARG A 229 9.33 15.15 -12.49
C ARG A 229 8.18 14.32 -11.91
N ASN A 230 8.03 13.10 -12.41
CA ASN A 230 7.15 12.11 -11.81
C ASN A 230 7.70 11.63 -10.47
N VAL A 231 6.80 11.10 -9.63
CA VAL A 231 7.19 10.47 -8.38
C VAL A 231 7.91 9.16 -8.68
N ARG A 232 9.01 8.96 -7.98
CA ARG A 232 9.78 7.71 -8.04
C ARG A 232 9.55 6.92 -6.76
N PHE A 233 9.92 5.64 -6.78
CA PHE A 233 9.79 4.79 -5.60
C PHE A 233 10.63 5.30 -4.43
N GLU A 234 11.80 5.90 -4.68
CA GLU A 234 12.69 6.44 -3.64
C GLU A 234 12.11 7.66 -2.91
N ASP A 235 11.04 8.25 -3.44
CA ASP A 235 10.34 9.35 -2.78
C ASP A 235 9.56 8.91 -1.54
N GLY A 236 9.38 7.59 -1.35
CA GLY A 236 8.72 7.01 -0.18
C GLY A 236 7.20 7.23 -0.14
N LEU A 237 6.62 7.73 -1.24
CA LEU A 237 5.18 7.98 -1.35
C LEU A 237 4.40 6.72 -1.75
N LEU A 238 5.00 5.87 -2.57
CA LEU A 238 4.37 4.64 -3.06
C LEU A 238 4.65 3.47 -2.13
N LEU A 239 3.70 2.55 -2.07
CA LEU A 239 3.85 1.29 -1.34
C LEU A 239 4.35 0.18 -2.26
N PRO A 240 5.09 -0.81 -1.72
CA PRO A 240 5.41 -2.03 -2.46
C PRO A 240 4.13 -2.81 -2.80
N ASN A 241 4.20 -3.60 -3.88
CA ASN A 241 3.06 -4.38 -4.35
C ASN A 241 2.60 -5.41 -3.30
N TYR A 242 1.29 -5.52 -3.14
CA TYR A 242 0.66 -6.58 -2.35
C TYR A 242 0.85 -7.92 -3.05
N ARG A 243 1.08 -8.96 -2.24
CA ARG A 243 1.19 -10.34 -2.71
C ARG A 243 0.58 -11.28 -1.69
N LEU A 244 0.33 -12.50 -2.13
CA LEU A 244 -0.07 -13.56 -1.21
C LEU A 244 1.10 -13.91 -0.27
N PRO A 245 0.81 -14.18 1.01
CA PRO A 245 1.83 -14.59 1.97
C PRO A 245 2.33 -15.99 1.62
N THR A 246 3.59 -16.25 1.95
CA THR A 246 4.12 -17.62 1.96
C THR A 246 3.52 -18.41 3.13
N GLU A 247 3.57 -19.74 3.05
CA GLU A 247 3.12 -20.61 4.13
C GLU A 247 3.77 -20.27 5.48
N ALA A 248 5.08 -19.98 5.47
CA ALA A 248 5.80 -19.59 6.68
C ALA A 248 5.36 -18.23 7.24
N GLU A 249 5.09 -17.25 6.38
CA GLU A 249 4.56 -15.94 6.80
C GLU A 249 3.17 -16.08 7.40
N TRP A 250 2.31 -16.91 6.78
CA TRP A 250 0.95 -17.16 7.24
C TRP A 250 0.92 -17.89 8.60
N GLU A 251 1.65 -19.00 8.73
CA GLU A 251 1.75 -19.72 10.01
C GLU A 251 2.33 -18.84 11.11
N TYR A 252 3.36 -18.05 10.80
CA TYR A 252 3.98 -17.16 11.76
C TYR A 252 3.02 -16.07 12.25
N ALA A 253 2.27 -15.44 11.33
CA ALA A 253 1.26 -14.44 11.66
C ALA A 253 0.15 -15.05 12.53
N ALA A 254 -0.27 -16.28 12.25
CA ALA A 254 -1.29 -16.99 13.04
C ALA A 254 -0.82 -17.28 14.48
N LEU A 255 0.46 -17.60 14.68
CA LEU A 255 1.04 -17.83 16.01
C LEU A 255 1.25 -16.55 16.81
N GLY A 256 1.54 -15.43 16.15
CA GLY A 256 1.81 -14.14 16.79
C GLY A 256 0.58 -13.43 17.37
N LEU A 257 -0.63 -13.91 17.08
CA LEU A 257 -1.91 -13.33 17.51
C LEU A 257 -2.47 -13.90 18.84
N VAL A 258 -1.67 -14.67 19.59
CA VAL A 258 -2.05 -15.23 20.91
C VAL A 258 -1.51 -14.39 22.07
#